data_AF-A0A1X0UM41-F1
#
_entry.id   AF-A0A1X0UM41-F1
#
_cell.length_a   1.000
_cell.length_b   1.000
_cell.length_c   1.000
_cell.angle_alpha   90.00
_cell.angle_beta   90.00
_cell.angle_gamma   90.00
#
_symmetry.space_group_name_H-M   'P 1'
#
loop_
_entity.id
_entity.type
_entity.pdbx_description
1 polymer ?
#
loop_
_entity_poly.entity_id
_entity_poly.type
_entity_poly.pdbx_seq_one_letter_code
_entity_poly.pdbx_strand_id
1 'polypeptide(L)'
;MTDRADDEPWYFTDLLSDVSVGDWVSECTSTFDGTVTALVPGGFETYSRVLHPARMESASGITVPVRWSTVADALGAVMHQSVAWGSMIEAGVRQGRGTGQGSLWTDSPQEGELSVNEAEVLGSVLAGLTTTPDDCFFGFWEGVGLQGVRRDQTGLVMPGRKHLLVRGAVADVSRDLQGFLPHVWWPADRAWFVATDVDLTSTYVGGSTDVANTLAAEHPGLECVGSWRGANITWTCDTINPRPPEPYSHYH
;
A
#
# COMPACT_ATOMS: atom_id res chain seq x y z
N MET A 1 -23.24 12.20 -24.30
CA MET A 1 -22.60 11.92 -23.00
C MET A 1 -23.02 10.51 -22.65
N THR A 2 -22.25 9.55 -23.15
CA THR A 2 -22.43 8.13 -22.84
C THR A 2 -21.87 7.90 -21.45
N ASP A 3 -22.70 7.41 -20.53
CA ASP A 3 -22.27 6.74 -19.31
C ASP A 3 -21.17 5.75 -19.68
N ARG A 4 -19.95 6.00 -19.21
CA ARG A 4 -18.93 4.94 -19.16
C ARG A 4 -19.34 4.01 -18.03
N ALA A 5 -19.36 2.72 -18.30
CA ALA A 5 -19.65 1.73 -17.27
C ALA A 5 -18.65 1.87 -16.11
N ASP A 6 -19.14 1.72 -14.89
CA ASP A 6 -18.39 1.91 -13.64
C ASP A 6 -17.16 0.96 -13.47
N ASP A 7 -16.95 0.02 -14.41
CA ASP A 7 -15.88 -0.99 -14.39
C ASP A 7 -14.80 -0.82 -15.49
N GLU A 8 -14.83 0.23 -16.31
CA GLU A 8 -13.80 0.42 -17.36
C GLU A 8 -12.45 0.85 -16.76
N PRO A 9 -11.29 0.38 -17.29
CA PRO A 9 -9.99 0.89 -16.84
C PRO A 9 -9.86 2.40 -17.11
N TRP A 10 -8.88 3.03 -16.47
CA TRP A 10 -8.49 4.39 -16.78
C TRP A 10 -7.77 4.45 -18.14
N TYR A 11 -8.00 5.54 -18.85
CA TYR A 11 -7.33 5.85 -20.10
C TYR A 11 -6.51 7.12 -19.97
N PHE A 12 -5.51 7.31 -20.84
CA PHE A 12 -4.72 8.54 -20.84
C PHE A 12 -5.53 9.82 -21.12
N THR A 13 -6.72 9.69 -21.69
CA THR A 13 -7.67 10.80 -21.85
C THR A 13 -8.27 11.28 -20.54
N ASP A 14 -8.22 10.46 -19.49
CA ASP A 14 -8.76 10.76 -18.16
C ASP A 14 -7.71 11.45 -17.27
N LEU A 15 -6.46 11.54 -17.75
CA LEU A 15 -5.39 12.20 -17.02
C LEU A 15 -5.67 13.70 -16.84
N LEU A 16 -5.44 14.18 -15.63
CA LEU A 16 -5.52 15.59 -15.31
C LEU A 16 -4.40 16.36 -16.03
N SER A 17 -4.77 17.47 -16.68
CA SER A 17 -3.83 18.41 -17.28
C SER A 17 -3.22 19.37 -16.26
N ASP A 18 -3.94 19.63 -15.17
CA ASP A 18 -3.53 20.41 -14.01
C ASP A 18 -3.49 19.50 -12.77
N VAL A 19 -2.33 19.42 -12.13
CA VAL A 19 -2.07 18.56 -10.97
C VAL A 19 -1.91 19.35 -9.67
N SER A 20 -2.25 20.65 -9.66
CA SER A 20 -2.14 21.52 -8.47
C SER A 20 -2.97 21.02 -7.27
N VAL A 21 -3.97 20.18 -7.51
CA VAL A 21 -4.71 19.44 -6.47
C VAL A 21 -3.80 18.60 -5.55
N GLY A 22 -2.61 18.22 -6.03
CA GLY A 22 -1.59 17.47 -5.31
C GLY A 22 -0.43 18.31 -4.76
N ASP A 23 -0.39 19.64 -4.96
CA ASP A 23 0.76 20.47 -4.53
C ASP A 23 1.06 20.31 -3.04
N TRP A 24 0.01 20.24 -2.22
CA TRP A 24 0.11 20.00 -0.78
C TRP A 24 0.79 18.68 -0.42
N VAL A 25 0.69 17.65 -1.26
CA VAL A 25 1.37 16.36 -1.08
C VAL A 25 2.87 16.59 -1.19
N SER A 26 3.31 17.20 -2.29
CA SER A 26 4.72 17.51 -2.54
C SER A 26 5.32 18.42 -1.47
N GLU A 27 4.56 19.40 -0.99
CA GLU A 27 4.97 20.32 0.07
C GLU A 27 5.12 19.64 1.45
N CYS A 28 4.34 18.59 1.70
CA CYS A 28 4.26 17.93 3.00
C CYS A 28 5.00 16.58 3.07
N THR A 29 5.46 16.03 1.95
CA THR A 29 6.36 14.87 1.92
C THR A 29 7.79 15.28 2.23
N SER A 30 8.54 14.43 2.96
CA SER A 30 9.97 14.64 3.19
C SER A 30 10.78 14.32 1.92
N THR A 31 12.11 14.46 1.97
CA THR A 31 12.98 13.94 0.91
C THR A 31 12.93 12.42 0.84
N PHE A 32 13.49 11.81 -0.20
CA PHE A 32 13.61 10.35 -0.29
C PHE A 32 14.61 9.81 0.74
N ASP A 33 14.16 9.69 1.99
CA ASP A 33 14.98 9.41 3.18
C ASP A 33 14.67 8.04 3.82
N GLY A 34 13.81 7.25 3.18
CA GLY A 34 13.44 5.92 3.66
C GLY A 34 12.55 5.95 4.92
N THR A 35 11.77 7.01 5.11
CA THR A 35 10.76 7.10 6.16
C THR A 35 9.34 7.14 5.60
N VAL A 36 8.34 6.94 6.47
CA VAL A 36 6.92 7.06 6.10
C VAL A 36 6.59 8.41 5.47
N THR A 37 7.22 9.49 5.92
CA THR A 37 7.00 10.83 5.34
C THR A 37 7.51 11.01 3.92
N ALA A 38 8.34 10.11 3.41
CA ALA A 38 8.72 10.09 2.00
C ALA A 38 7.58 9.55 1.10
N LEU A 39 6.62 8.83 1.68
CA LEU A 39 5.47 8.22 0.99
C LEU A 39 4.15 8.96 1.28
N VAL A 40 3.93 9.34 2.54
CA VAL A 40 2.68 9.92 3.03
C VAL A 40 2.96 11.32 3.57
N PRO A 41 2.18 12.35 3.21
CA PRO A 41 2.33 13.71 3.74
C PRO A 41 2.44 13.77 5.27
N GLY A 42 3.40 14.52 5.80
CA GLY A 42 3.73 14.55 7.24
C GLY A 42 2.74 15.25 8.17
N GLY A 43 1.64 15.79 7.64
CA GLY A 43 0.65 16.58 8.38
C GLY A 43 -0.44 15.78 9.10
N PHE A 44 -0.53 14.46 8.88
CA PHE A 44 -1.58 13.64 9.48
C PHE A 44 -1.35 13.34 10.97
N GLU A 45 -2.44 13.19 11.72
CA GLU A 45 -2.42 12.85 13.15
C GLU A 45 -1.84 11.46 13.40
N THR A 46 -2.22 10.50 12.54
CA THR A 46 -1.86 9.10 12.67
C THR A 46 -1.39 8.52 11.35
N TYR A 47 -0.65 7.42 11.45
CA TYR A 47 -0.14 6.65 10.32
C TYR A 47 -0.42 5.18 10.61
N SER A 48 -0.88 4.46 9.61
CA SER A 48 -1.16 3.03 9.66
C SER A 48 -0.51 2.32 8.48
N ARG A 49 -0.27 1.03 8.63
CA ARG A 49 0.19 0.12 7.58
C ARG A 49 -0.84 -0.97 7.38
N VAL A 50 -1.30 -1.12 6.15
CA VAL A 50 -1.98 -2.31 5.65
C VAL A 50 -0.90 -3.28 5.17
N LEU A 51 -0.80 -4.44 5.81
CA LEU A 51 0.16 -5.47 5.45
C LEU A 51 -0.39 -6.27 4.26
N HIS A 52 0.36 -6.36 3.17
CA HIS A 52 -0.05 -7.19 2.03
C HIS A 52 0.03 -8.65 2.46
N PRO A 53 -1.00 -9.48 2.31
CA PRO A 53 -0.96 -10.83 2.83
C PRO A 53 -0.03 -11.71 2.00
N ALA A 54 0.60 -12.67 2.68
CA ALA A 54 1.16 -13.82 2.00
C ALA A 54 0.04 -14.66 1.40
N ARG A 55 0.36 -15.67 0.61
CA ARG A 55 -0.66 -16.51 -0.02
C ARG A 55 -0.38 -17.98 0.21
N MET A 56 -1.44 -18.76 0.29
CA MET A 56 -1.38 -20.21 0.33
C MET A 56 -2.20 -20.77 -0.83
N GLU A 57 -1.54 -21.46 -1.74
CA GLU A 57 -2.20 -22.25 -2.77
C GLU A 57 -2.66 -23.60 -2.20
N SER A 58 -3.95 -23.89 -2.34
CA SER A 58 -4.50 -25.18 -1.97
C SER A 58 -4.22 -26.23 -3.05
N ALA A 59 -4.38 -27.52 -2.72
CA ALA A 59 -4.24 -28.62 -3.69
C ALA A 59 -5.21 -28.53 -4.89
N SER A 60 -6.27 -27.71 -4.80
CA SER A 60 -7.19 -27.45 -5.90
C SER A 60 -6.81 -26.22 -6.75
N GLY A 61 -5.64 -25.62 -6.52
CA GLY A 61 -5.17 -24.41 -7.21
C GLY A 61 -5.87 -23.12 -6.77
N ILE A 62 -6.57 -23.13 -5.63
CA ILE A 62 -7.20 -21.94 -5.07
C ILE A 62 -6.21 -21.28 -4.13
N THR A 63 -5.86 -20.03 -4.42
CA THR A 63 -4.97 -19.23 -3.60
C THR A 63 -5.77 -18.41 -2.59
N VAL A 64 -5.45 -18.54 -1.30
CA VAL A 64 -6.09 -17.78 -0.22
C VAL A 64 -5.09 -16.86 0.47
N PRO A 65 -5.50 -15.66 0.90
CA PRO A 65 -4.63 -14.76 1.65
C PRO A 65 -4.30 -15.35 3.03
N VAL A 66 -3.07 -15.17 3.46
CA VAL A 66 -2.55 -15.55 4.78
C VAL A 66 -2.03 -14.31 5.48
N ARG A 67 -2.58 -14.07 6.68
CA ARG A 67 -2.18 -12.98 7.57
C ARG A 67 -0.76 -13.16 8.09
N TRP A 68 -0.04 -12.06 8.22
CA TRP A 68 1.27 -11.98 8.86
C TRP A 68 1.20 -12.45 10.31
N SER A 69 0.18 -12.05 11.08
CA SER A 69 -0.02 -12.54 12.46
C SER A 69 -0.11 -14.06 12.55
N THR A 70 -0.84 -14.71 11.65
CA THR A 70 -0.92 -16.18 11.58
C THR A 70 0.46 -16.80 11.36
N VAL A 71 1.26 -16.21 10.46
CA VAL A 71 2.64 -16.67 10.20
C VAL A 71 3.55 -16.37 11.39
N ALA A 72 3.43 -15.18 11.99
CA ALA A 72 4.22 -14.75 13.14
C ALA A 72 4.03 -15.70 14.32
N ASP A 73 2.79 -16.03 14.66
CA ASP A 73 2.45 -16.94 15.77
C ASP A 73 3.10 -18.31 15.58
N ALA A 74 3.00 -18.85 14.37
CA ALA A 74 3.59 -20.15 14.02
C ALA A 74 5.12 -20.11 14.07
N LEU A 75 5.74 -19.02 13.59
CA LEU A 75 7.19 -18.84 13.58
C LEU A 75 7.77 -18.35 14.92
N GLY A 76 6.92 -17.96 15.87
CA GLY A 76 7.35 -17.37 17.14
C GLY A 76 7.94 -15.98 16.98
N ALA A 77 7.57 -15.28 15.92
CA ALA A 77 7.91 -13.89 15.70
C ALA A 77 6.93 -12.98 16.44
N VAL A 78 7.29 -11.71 16.58
CA VAL A 78 6.47 -10.70 17.24
C VAL A 78 5.86 -9.77 16.20
N MET A 79 4.54 -9.56 16.25
CA MET A 79 3.88 -8.51 15.49
C MET A 79 4.04 -7.16 16.18
N HIS A 80 4.40 -6.12 15.42
CA HIS A 80 4.54 -4.74 15.89
C HIS A 80 4.46 -3.75 14.72
N GLN A 81 4.51 -2.45 15.03
CA GLN A 81 4.29 -1.35 14.07
C GLN A 81 5.31 -1.26 12.93
N SER A 82 6.53 -1.76 13.16
CA SER A 82 7.61 -1.82 12.17
C SER A 82 7.94 -3.23 11.73
N VAL A 83 7.01 -4.18 11.91
CA VAL A 83 7.22 -5.58 11.52
C VAL A 83 7.56 -5.66 10.04
N ALA A 84 8.49 -6.55 9.70
CA ALA A 84 8.93 -6.75 8.33
C ALA A 84 9.00 -8.23 7.99
N TRP A 85 8.47 -8.60 6.82
CA TRP A 85 8.25 -9.99 6.42
C TRP A 85 9.50 -10.87 6.60
N GLY A 86 10.63 -10.46 6.01
CA GLY A 86 11.90 -11.18 6.11
C GLY A 86 12.42 -11.35 7.54
N SER A 87 12.26 -10.35 8.42
CA SER A 87 12.67 -10.47 9.83
C SER A 87 11.77 -11.44 10.60
N MET A 88 10.48 -11.49 10.27
CA MET A 88 9.55 -12.48 10.80
C MET A 88 9.95 -13.91 10.38
N ILE A 89 10.32 -14.10 9.12
CA ILE A 89 10.82 -15.39 8.61
C ILE A 89 12.13 -15.79 9.31
N GLU A 90 13.07 -14.86 9.45
CA GLU A 90 14.34 -15.07 10.15
C GLU A 90 14.13 -15.47 11.61
N ALA A 91 13.10 -14.94 12.28
CA ALA A 91 12.73 -15.34 13.64
C ALA A 91 12.43 -16.84 13.73
N GLY A 92 11.64 -17.36 12.77
CA GLY A 92 11.32 -18.78 12.67
C GLY A 92 12.54 -19.65 12.43
N VAL A 93 13.44 -19.23 11.52
CA VAL A 93 14.69 -19.92 11.23
C VAL A 93 15.57 -20.04 12.48
N ARG A 94 15.79 -18.93 13.20
CA ARG A 94 16.63 -18.92 14.41
C ARG A 94 16.05 -19.73 15.56
N GLN A 95 14.73 -19.87 15.62
CA GLN A 95 14.05 -20.72 16.60
C GLN A 95 13.96 -22.19 16.20
N GLY A 96 14.49 -22.58 15.03
CA GLY A 96 14.40 -23.94 14.52
C GLY A 96 13.00 -24.34 14.02
N ARG A 97 12.11 -23.37 13.80
CA ARG A 97 10.76 -23.58 13.23
C ARG A 97 10.75 -23.52 11.70
N GLY A 98 11.84 -23.04 11.10
CA GLY A 98 11.98 -22.88 9.65
C GLY A 98 11.32 -21.60 9.13
N THR A 99 11.15 -21.51 7.81
CA THR A 99 10.58 -20.33 7.15
C THR A 99 9.06 -20.35 7.07
N GLY A 100 8.44 -21.51 7.29
CA GLY A 100 7.00 -21.72 7.06
C GLY A 100 6.60 -21.81 5.58
N GLN A 101 7.53 -21.62 4.63
CA GLN A 101 7.20 -21.74 3.20
C GLN A 101 6.83 -23.20 2.87
N GLY A 102 5.78 -23.38 2.07
CA GLY A 102 5.18 -24.66 1.71
C GLY A 102 4.23 -25.26 2.76
N SER A 103 4.17 -24.71 3.98
CA SER A 103 3.31 -25.21 5.07
C SER A 103 2.38 -24.15 5.67
N LEU A 104 2.84 -22.90 5.74
CA LEU A 104 2.08 -21.73 6.21
C LEU A 104 1.75 -20.76 5.07
N TRP A 105 2.57 -20.71 4.03
CA TRP A 105 2.38 -19.89 2.83
C TRP A 105 3.16 -20.51 1.66
N THR A 106 2.71 -20.29 0.43
CA THR A 106 3.40 -20.65 -0.82
C THR A 106 4.11 -19.44 -1.42
N ASP A 107 3.41 -18.30 -1.45
CA ASP A 107 3.90 -17.06 -2.05
C ASP A 107 4.04 -15.98 -0.98
N SER A 108 5.14 -15.24 -1.06
CA SER A 108 5.40 -14.09 -0.20
C SER A 108 4.39 -12.95 -0.47
N PRO A 109 4.21 -12.03 0.49
CA PRO A 109 3.50 -10.78 0.24
C PRO A 109 3.99 -10.10 -1.03
N GLN A 110 3.06 -9.68 -1.90
CA GLN A 110 3.43 -8.99 -3.13
C GLN A 110 4.01 -7.60 -2.83
N GLU A 111 5.14 -7.29 -3.45
CA GLU A 111 5.72 -5.95 -3.45
C GLU A 111 4.96 -5.05 -4.42
N GLY A 112 4.67 -3.82 -4.00
CA GLY A 112 4.14 -2.80 -4.89
C GLY A 112 2.67 -2.89 -5.29
N GLU A 113 1.99 -3.94 -4.87
CA GLU A 113 0.61 -4.19 -5.28
C GLU A 113 -0.25 -4.54 -4.06
N LEU A 114 -1.24 -3.69 -3.79
CA LEU A 114 -2.39 -4.04 -2.97
C LEU A 114 -3.38 -4.73 -3.90
N SER A 115 -3.79 -5.96 -3.62
CA SER A 115 -4.68 -6.67 -4.55
C SER A 115 -6.04 -5.97 -4.67
N VAL A 116 -6.75 -6.18 -5.79
CA VAL A 116 -8.09 -5.60 -6.04
C VAL A 116 -9.02 -5.73 -4.82
N ASN A 117 -9.11 -6.93 -4.25
CA ASN A 117 -9.97 -7.18 -3.09
C ASN A 117 -9.56 -6.35 -1.86
N GLU A 118 -8.26 -6.23 -1.57
CA GLU A 118 -7.77 -5.42 -0.44
C GLU A 118 -7.99 -3.92 -0.71
N ALA A 119 -7.76 -3.47 -1.95
CA ALA A 119 -7.99 -2.09 -2.36
C ALA A 119 -9.47 -1.71 -2.21
N GLU A 120 -10.40 -2.57 -2.63
CA GLU A 120 -11.85 -2.35 -2.48
C GLU A 120 -12.29 -2.33 -1.02
N VAL A 121 -11.79 -3.26 -0.19
CA VAL A 121 -12.09 -3.26 1.24
C VAL A 121 -11.55 -1.99 1.91
N LEU A 122 -10.32 -1.58 1.58
CA LEU A 122 -9.72 -0.35 2.09
C LEU A 122 -10.51 0.90 1.63
N GLY A 123 -10.88 0.96 0.35
CA GLY A 123 -11.71 2.01 -0.23
C GLY A 123 -13.06 2.12 0.48
N SER A 124 -13.75 1.00 0.68
CA SER A 124 -15.03 0.96 1.39
C SER A 124 -14.92 1.50 2.82
N VAL A 125 -13.86 1.12 3.55
CA VAL A 125 -13.59 1.63 4.90
C VAL A 125 -13.32 3.13 4.88
N LEU A 126 -12.46 3.61 3.98
CA LEU A 126 -12.03 5.00 3.92
C LEU A 126 -13.09 5.95 3.36
N ALA A 127 -14.02 5.45 2.52
CA ALA A 127 -15.15 6.22 2.00
C ALA A 127 -16.06 6.75 3.13
N GLY A 128 -16.20 5.99 4.22
CA GLY A 128 -16.95 6.40 5.41
C GLY A 128 -16.24 7.44 6.28
N LEU A 129 -14.98 7.77 5.97
CA LEU A 129 -14.10 8.65 6.76
C LEU A 129 -13.68 9.90 5.98
N THR A 130 -14.44 10.27 4.96
CA THR A 130 -14.31 11.51 4.21
C THR A 130 -15.68 12.14 3.97
N THR A 131 -15.72 13.45 3.82
CA THR A 131 -16.91 14.21 3.40
C THR A 131 -17.06 14.28 1.88
N THR A 132 -16.04 13.84 1.12
CA THR A 132 -16.00 13.89 -0.34
C THR A 132 -15.67 12.51 -0.95
N PRO A 133 -16.46 11.45 -0.68
CA PRO A 133 -16.19 10.11 -1.20
C PRO A 133 -16.33 10.01 -2.73
N ASP A 134 -17.13 10.87 -3.35
CA ASP A 134 -17.31 10.92 -4.81
C ASP A 134 -16.29 11.84 -5.52
N ASP A 135 -15.30 12.34 -4.79
CA ASP A 135 -14.27 13.23 -5.30
C ASP A 135 -12.89 12.84 -4.75
N CYS A 136 -12.28 11.86 -5.42
CA CYS A 136 -11.01 11.24 -5.07
C CYS A 136 -10.02 11.36 -6.23
N PHE A 137 -8.74 11.51 -5.90
CA PHE A 137 -7.64 11.56 -6.85
C PHE A 137 -6.84 10.28 -6.74
N PHE A 138 -6.42 9.75 -7.89
CA PHE A 138 -5.62 8.53 -7.99
C PHE A 138 -4.36 8.81 -8.81
N GLY A 139 -3.22 8.40 -8.31
CA GLY A 139 -1.91 8.61 -8.92
C GLY A 139 -1.24 7.30 -9.30
N PHE A 140 -0.79 7.22 -10.55
CA PHE A 140 -0.07 6.08 -11.10
C PHE A 140 1.38 6.47 -11.35
N TRP A 141 2.33 5.76 -10.76
CA TRP A 141 3.75 6.07 -10.97
C TRP A 141 4.14 5.80 -12.42
N GLU A 142 4.72 6.80 -13.11
CA GLU A 142 5.06 6.63 -14.53
C GLU A 142 6.17 5.59 -14.79
N GLY A 143 6.89 5.18 -13.74
CA GLY A 143 8.02 4.25 -13.82
C GLY A 143 7.65 2.77 -13.86
N VAL A 144 6.38 2.39 -13.68
CA VAL A 144 5.94 0.97 -13.75
C VAL A 144 5.90 0.39 -15.16
N GLY A 145 6.35 1.14 -16.18
CA GLY A 145 6.39 0.68 -17.57
C GLY A 145 5.10 0.93 -18.35
N LEU A 146 4.33 1.96 -17.96
CA LEU A 146 3.17 2.44 -18.73
C LEU A 146 3.58 2.78 -20.17
N GLN A 147 2.86 2.23 -21.14
CA GLN A 147 3.13 2.44 -22.56
C GLN A 147 2.46 3.71 -23.05
N GLY A 148 3.21 4.57 -23.76
CA GLY A 148 2.68 5.79 -24.39
C GLY A 148 2.67 7.04 -23.50
N VAL A 149 3.31 6.99 -22.32
CA VAL A 149 3.53 8.18 -21.49
C VAL A 149 4.46 9.15 -22.24
N ARG A 150 4.01 10.39 -22.41
CA ARG A 150 4.81 11.43 -23.06
C ARG A 150 5.87 11.97 -22.10
N ARG A 151 7.03 12.36 -22.63
CA ARG A 151 8.13 12.91 -21.82
C ARG A 151 7.75 14.18 -21.06
N ASP A 152 6.89 15.01 -21.65
CA ASP A 152 6.36 16.26 -21.11
C ASP A 152 5.01 16.08 -20.40
N GLN A 153 4.60 14.84 -20.14
CA GLN A 153 3.35 14.57 -19.45
C GLN A 153 3.37 15.17 -18.03
N THR A 154 2.37 16.00 -17.74
CA THR A 154 2.13 16.56 -16.41
C THR A 154 1.89 15.43 -15.41
N GLY A 155 2.48 15.56 -14.22
CA GLY A 155 2.28 14.62 -13.13
C GLY A 155 2.69 15.23 -11.80
N LEU A 156 2.13 14.70 -10.72
CA LEU A 156 2.48 15.03 -9.35
C LEU A 156 3.87 14.50 -9.04
N VAL A 157 4.78 15.36 -8.60
CA VAL A 157 6.15 14.97 -8.23
C VAL A 157 6.19 14.68 -6.74
N MET A 158 6.43 13.43 -6.39
CA MET A 158 6.75 12.96 -5.05
C MET A 158 8.23 12.55 -4.98
N PRO A 159 8.81 12.32 -3.79
CA PRO A 159 10.21 11.93 -3.65
C PRO A 159 10.57 10.73 -4.51
N GLY A 160 11.45 10.94 -5.50
CA GLY A 160 11.91 9.89 -6.42
C GLY A 160 10.89 9.42 -7.47
N ARG A 161 9.64 9.92 -7.47
CA ARG A 161 8.56 9.38 -8.31
C ARG A 161 7.61 10.46 -8.84
N LYS A 162 7.30 10.42 -10.13
CA LYS A 162 6.26 11.25 -10.76
C LYS A 162 5.01 10.42 -11.02
N HIS A 163 3.85 10.89 -10.56
CA HIS A 163 2.58 10.19 -10.66
C HIS A 163 1.64 10.91 -11.64
N LEU A 164 1.08 10.15 -12.57
CA LEU A 164 0.02 10.62 -13.46
C LEU A 164 -1.30 10.57 -12.70
N LEU A 165 -2.02 11.69 -12.65
CA LEU A 165 -3.24 11.78 -11.84
C LEU A 165 -4.50 11.61 -12.69
N VAL A 166 -5.48 10.90 -12.14
CA VAL A 166 -6.89 10.87 -12.57
C VAL A 166 -7.79 11.27 -11.39
N ARG A 167 -9.06 11.52 -11.68
CA ARG A 167 -10.08 11.87 -10.67
C ARG A 167 -11.31 10.98 -10.85
N GLY A 168 -11.83 10.46 -9.74
CA GLY A 168 -13.01 9.59 -9.68
C GLY A 168 -13.66 9.63 -8.31
N ALA A 169 -14.43 8.61 -7.96
CA ALA A 169 -14.91 8.33 -6.62
C ALA A 169 -13.97 7.37 -5.89
N VAL A 170 -14.02 7.30 -4.55
CA VAL A 170 -13.29 6.31 -3.76
C VAL A 170 -13.60 4.88 -4.21
N ALA A 171 -14.83 4.63 -4.70
CA ALA A 171 -15.25 3.35 -5.25
C ALA A 171 -14.45 2.92 -6.49
N ASP A 172 -13.81 3.86 -7.21
CA ASP A 172 -12.99 3.59 -8.40
C ASP A 172 -11.60 3.03 -8.07
N VAL A 173 -11.28 2.75 -6.80
CA VAL A 173 -9.94 2.34 -6.35
C VAL A 173 -9.40 1.08 -7.05
N SER A 174 -10.27 0.17 -7.49
CA SER A 174 -9.89 -1.05 -8.21
C SER A 174 -9.73 -0.86 -9.73
N ARG A 175 -10.00 0.34 -10.26
CA ARG A 175 -9.82 0.61 -11.68
C ARG A 175 -8.33 0.81 -12.00
N ASP A 176 -7.83 -0.01 -12.90
CA ASP A 176 -6.43 0.00 -13.30
C ASP A 176 -6.12 1.03 -14.38
N LEU A 177 -4.84 1.37 -14.52
CA LEU A 177 -4.28 2.01 -15.70
C LEU A 177 -3.24 1.07 -16.33
N GLN A 178 -3.60 0.41 -17.43
CA GLN A 178 -2.77 -0.58 -18.13
C GLN A 178 -2.34 -1.76 -17.23
N GLY A 179 -3.26 -2.24 -16.39
CA GLY A 179 -3.05 -3.37 -15.49
C GLY A 179 -2.44 -3.01 -14.13
N PHE A 180 -2.17 -1.72 -13.87
CA PHE A 180 -1.64 -1.26 -12.58
C PHE A 180 -2.71 -0.53 -11.78
N LEU A 181 -2.83 -0.86 -10.49
CA LEU A 181 -3.66 -0.12 -9.55
C LEU A 181 -3.01 1.22 -9.14
N PRO A 182 -3.79 2.15 -8.55
CA PRO A 182 -3.27 3.41 -8.05
C PRO A 182 -2.17 3.21 -6.99
N HIS A 183 -1.07 3.94 -7.13
CA HIS A 183 0.03 3.92 -6.16
C HIS A 183 -0.22 4.90 -5.02
N VAL A 184 -0.91 6.00 -5.31
CA VAL A 184 -1.30 6.98 -4.30
C VAL A 184 -2.73 7.43 -4.54
N TRP A 185 -3.47 7.72 -3.49
CA TRP A 185 -4.84 8.24 -3.62
C TRP A 185 -5.33 8.96 -2.36
N TRP A 186 -6.20 9.94 -2.55
CA TRP A 186 -6.76 10.79 -1.48
C TRP A 186 -8.06 11.49 -1.92
N PRO A 187 -8.99 11.78 -0.99
CA PRO A 187 -10.20 12.52 -1.27
C PRO A 187 -9.92 14.03 -1.33
N ALA A 188 -10.80 14.80 -1.99
CA ALA A 188 -10.66 16.23 -2.17
C ALA A 188 -10.57 17.03 -0.86
N ASP A 189 -11.24 16.57 0.19
CA ASP A 189 -11.14 17.15 1.54
C ASP A 189 -9.85 16.78 2.31
N ARG A 190 -8.99 15.94 1.72
CA ARG A 190 -7.70 15.49 2.26
C ARG A 190 -7.81 14.84 3.64
N ALA A 191 -8.96 14.21 3.93
CA ALA A 191 -9.19 13.54 5.22
C ALA A 191 -8.18 12.41 5.51
N TRP A 192 -7.66 11.78 4.45
CA TRP A 192 -6.64 10.73 4.51
C TRP A 192 -5.81 10.71 3.22
N PHE A 193 -4.70 9.96 3.25
CA PHE A 193 -3.85 9.71 2.08
C PHE A 193 -3.32 8.29 2.12
N VAL A 194 -3.38 7.58 1.00
CA VAL A 194 -2.92 6.20 0.86
C VAL A 194 -1.72 6.15 -0.08
N ALA A 195 -0.71 5.35 0.26
CA ALA A 195 0.49 5.14 -0.55
C ALA A 195 0.91 3.66 -0.56
N THR A 196 0.93 3.07 -1.75
CA THR A 196 1.49 1.74 -2.05
C THR A 196 2.77 1.95 -2.84
N ASP A 197 3.90 1.66 -2.20
CA ASP A 197 5.22 1.83 -2.79
C ASP A 197 5.66 0.55 -3.51
N VAL A 198 6.21 0.68 -4.72
CA VAL A 198 6.57 -0.49 -5.56
C VAL A 198 7.57 -1.46 -4.92
N ASP A 199 8.37 -0.98 -3.96
CA ASP A 199 9.42 -1.75 -3.32
C ASP A 199 8.97 -2.32 -1.95
N LEU A 200 7.70 -2.12 -1.57
CA LEU A 200 7.19 -2.48 -0.24
C LEU A 200 6.06 -3.51 -0.30
N THR A 201 6.04 -4.36 0.71
CA THR A 201 4.98 -5.34 0.99
C THR A 201 3.92 -4.78 1.95
N SER A 202 3.76 -3.46 1.97
CA SER A 202 2.78 -2.76 2.81
C SER A 202 2.33 -1.47 2.16
N THR A 203 1.05 -1.16 2.34
CA THR A 203 0.44 0.10 1.96
C THR A 203 0.31 0.99 3.20
N TYR A 204 0.67 2.26 3.08
CA TYR A 204 0.64 3.22 4.18
C TYR A 204 -0.57 4.14 4.07
N VAL A 205 -1.18 4.44 5.21
CA VAL A 205 -2.32 5.35 5.30
C VAL A 205 -2.03 6.42 6.34
N GLY A 206 -2.07 7.68 5.94
CA GLY A 206 -2.11 8.83 6.84
C GLY A 206 -3.54 9.31 7.02
N GLY A 207 -3.93 9.67 8.23
CA GLY A 207 -5.29 10.17 8.50
C GLY A 207 -5.49 10.66 9.92
N SER A 208 -6.76 10.90 10.27
CA SER A 208 -7.17 11.23 11.64
C SER A 208 -7.05 10.02 12.58
N THR A 209 -7.21 10.26 13.87
CA THR A 209 -7.33 9.20 14.88
C THR A 209 -8.47 8.20 14.57
N ASP A 210 -9.57 8.65 13.96
CA ASP A 210 -10.68 7.78 13.55
C ASP A 210 -10.29 6.84 12.40
N VAL A 211 -9.41 7.28 11.50
CA VAL A 211 -8.82 6.42 10.46
C VAL A 211 -7.99 5.31 11.09
N ALA A 212 -7.08 5.63 12.01
CA ALA A 212 -6.28 4.62 12.68
C ALA A 212 -7.13 3.64 13.50
N ASN A 213 -8.12 4.11 14.25
CA ASN A 213 -9.01 3.26 15.03
C ASN A 213 -9.85 2.32 14.15
N THR A 214 -10.38 2.85 13.05
CA THR A 214 -11.17 2.04 12.10
C THR A 214 -10.30 0.99 11.41
N LEU A 215 -9.07 1.33 11.00
CA LEU A 215 -8.15 0.37 10.37
C LEU A 215 -7.64 -0.68 11.36
N ALA A 216 -7.42 -0.30 12.62
CA ALA A 216 -6.99 -1.22 13.67
C ALA A 216 -8.08 -2.21 14.13
N ALA A 217 -9.35 -1.97 13.76
CA ALA A 217 -10.42 -2.94 13.97
C ALA A 217 -10.16 -4.22 13.16
N GLU A 218 -10.78 -5.33 13.59
CA GLU A 218 -10.64 -6.60 12.89
C GLU A 218 -11.41 -6.58 11.56
N HIS A 219 -10.69 -6.75 10.45
CA HIS A 219 -11.25 -6.82 9.10
C HIS A 219 -10.95 -8.19 8.49
N PRO A 220 -11.94 -8.91 7.93
CA PRO A 220 -11.67 -10.20 7.29
C PRO A 220 -10.74 -10.06 6.07
N GLY A 221 -10.75 -8.91 5.40
CA GLY A 221 -9.96 -8.65 4.19
C GLY A 221 -8.69 -7.81 4.39
N LEU A 222 -8.43 -7.24 5.58
CA LEU A 222 -7.27 -6.38 5.82
C LEU A 222 -6.56 -6.72 7.13
N GLU A 223 -5.24 -6.73 7.10
CA GLU A 223 -4.41 -6.77 8.30
C GLU A 223 -3.66 -5.46 8.46
N CYS A 224 -3.95 -4.75 9.55
CA CYS A 224 -3.36 -3.43 9.78
C CYS A 224 -2.54 -3.41 11.08
N VAL A 225 -1.45 -2.64 11.05
CA VAL A 225 -0.69 -2.24 12.24
C VAL A 225 -0.52 -0.72 12.25
N GLY A 226 -0.34 -0.13 13.43
CA GLY A 226 0.00 1.28 13.52
C GLY A 226 1.39 1.59 12.93
N SER A 227 1.66 2.85 12.65
CA SER A 227 2.96 3.37 12.27
C SER A 227 3.13 4.80 12.80
N TRP A 228 4.20 5.49 12.40
CA TRP A 228 4.42 6.90 12.74
C TRP A 228 5.20 7.59 11.62
N ARG A 229 5.09 8.92 11.55
CA ARG A 229 5.68 9.73 10.46
C ARG A 229 7.16 9.46 10.19
N GLY A 230 7.95 9.21 11.22
CA GLY A 230 9.39 8.97 11.13
C GLY A 230 9.79 7.50 11.12
N ALA A 231 8.83 6.58 10.94
CA ALA A 231 9.15 5.16 10.90
C ALA A 231 9.99 4.86 9.67
N ASN A 232 11.08 4.11 9.86
CA ASN A 232 11.87 3.58 8.75
C ASN A 232 11.01 2.59 7.96
N ILE A 233 11.02 2.68 6.63
CA ILE A 233 10.26 1.79 5.73
C ILE A 233 11.16 0.83 4.95
N THR A 234 12.48 0.94 5.10
CA THR A 234 13.45 0.04 4.45
C THR A 234 13.44 -1.34 5.11
N TRP A 235 14.11 -2.31 4.49
CA TRP A 235 14.28 -3.68 5.03
C TRP A 235 14.92 -3.77 6.42
N THR A 236 15.45 -2.67 6.94
CA THR A 236 16.05 -2.57 8.28
C THR A 236 15.08 -2.07 9.36
N CYS A 237 13.80 -1.84 9.01
CA CYS A 237 12.80 -1.23 9.89
C CYS A 237 12.42 -2.07 11.10
N ASP A 238 12.51 -3.39 10.98
CA ASP A 238 12.24 -4.31 12.08
C ASP A 238 13.46 -4.42 13.00
N THR A 239 13.31 -3.89 14.20
CA THR A 239 14.33 -3.91 15.26
C THR A 239 13.96 -4.85 16.41
N ILE A 240 12.83 -5.57 16.31
CA ILE A 240 12.34 -6.47 17.36
C ILE A 240 12.59 -7.91 16.93
N ASN A 241 12.21 -8.28 15.71
CA ASN A 241 12.56 -9.56 15.12
C ASN A 241 13.99 -9.53 14.56
N PRO A 242 14.70 -10.66 14.52
CA PRO A 242 16.05 -10.73 14.01
C PRO A 242 16.11 -10.34 12.53
N ARG A 243 17.13 -9.56 12.18
CA ARG A 243 17.37 -9.15 10.80
C ARG A 243 17.84 -10.34 9.94
N PRO A 244 17.28 -10.53 8.73
CA PRO A 244 17.78 -11.53 7.79
C PRO A 244 19.21 -11.19 7.33
N PRO A 245 19.99 -12.19 6.89
CA PRO A 245 21.38 -12.01 6.47
C PRO A 245 21.53 -11.15 5.20
N GLU A 246 20.50 -11.10 4.34
CA GLU A 246 20.47 -10.31 3.11
C GLU A 246 19.15 -9.52 2.99
N PRO A 247 19.11 -8.42 2.20
CA PRO A 247 17.88 -7.72 1.83
C PRO A 247 16.89 -8.66 1.10
N TYR A 248 15.64 -8.22 0.87
CA TYR A 248 14.50 -9.02 0.38
C TYR A 248 14.64 -9.81 -0.93
N SER A 249 15.83 -9.95 -1.53
CA SER A 249 16.06 -10.58 -2.83
C SER A 249 15.84 -12.11 -2.91
N HIS A 250 15.33 -12.78 -1.88
CA HIS A 250 15.43 -14.25 -1.78
C HIS A 250 14.15 -15.04 -1.42
N TYR A 251 12.95 -14.45 -1.52
CA TYR A 251 11.71 -15.18 -1.23
C TYR A 251 10.76 -15.29 -2.43
N HIS A 252 11.33 -15.56 -3.62
CA HIS A 252 10.61 -16.02 -4.81
C HIS A 252 10.57 -17.56 -4.85
#